data_AF-A0A557SMM6-F1
#
_entry.id   AF-A0A557SMM6-F1
#
_cell.length_a   1.000
_cell.length_b   1.000
_cell.length_c   1.000
_cell.angle_alpha   90.00
_cell.angle_beta   90.00
_cell.angle_gamma   90.00
#
_symmetry.space_group_name_H-M   'P 1'
#
loop_
_entity.id
_entity.type
_entity.pdbx_description
1 polymer ?
#
loop_
_entity_poly.entity_id
_entity_poly.type
_entity_poly.pdbx_seq_one_letter_code
_entity_poly.pdbx_strand_id
1 'polypeptide(L)'
;MKQSELEPYELIPATTNDEEIKQRGLLSQHCLKEENQKFEGTQGISQNNRHTDFVPAFKDNVSGTCVISRFADGSPAPVHVLDGLPIAWITGYDEAGHVSTVRKGIVAGFLRDAHFYTRDEAALSV
;
A
#
# COMPACT_ATOMS: atom_id res chain seq x y z
N MET A 1 -25.38 17.88 16.91
CA MET A 1 -24.37 16.81 16.72
C MET A 1 -24.73 16.07 15.45
N LYS A 2 -24.03 16.32 14.34
CA LYS A 2 -24.25 15.55 13.11
C LYS A 2 -23.39 14.30 13.22
N GLN A 3 -24.05 13.14 13.28
CA GLN A 3 -23.40 11.85 13.10
C GLN A 3 -22.74 11.88 11.73
N SER A 4 -21.41 11.69 11.69
CA SER A 4 -20.70 11.41 10.45
C SER A 4 -21.13 10.01 10.01
N GLU A 5 -22.09 9.94 9.10
CA GLU A 5 -22.35 8.73 8.31
C GLU A 5 -21.05 8.37 7.62
N LEU A 6 -20.39 7.33 8.13
CA LEU A 6 -19.35 6.64 7.39
C LEU A 6 -20.07 6.00 6.21
N GLU A 7 -19.94 6.61 5.04
CA GLU A 7 -20.32 6.00 3.76
C GLU A 7 -19.86 4.53 3.77
N PRO A 8 -20.77 3.56 3.57
CA PRO A 8 -20.41 2.16 3.62
C PRO A 8 -19.32 1.92 2.59
N TYR A 9 -18.19 1.35 3.01
CA TYR A 9 -17.14 0.95 2.08
C TYR A 9 -17.76 0.00 1.05
N GLU A 10 -17.98 0.49 -0.17
CA GLU A 10 -18.40 -0.36 -1.29
C GLU A 10 -17.38 -1.48 -1.43
N LEU A 11 -17.82 -2.70 -1.15
CA LEU A 11 -17.04 -3.90 -1.44
C LEU A 11 -16.86 -3.97 -2.95
N ILE A 12 -15.61 -3.93 -3.39
CA ILE A 12 -15.29 -3.97 -4.81
C ILE A 12 -15.35 -5.42 -5.24
N PRO A 13 -16.19 -5.76 -6.23
CA PRO A 13 -16.25 -7.14 -6.70
C PRO A 13 -14.87 -7.57 -7.18
N ALA A 14 -14.48 -8.81 -6.86
CA ALA A 14 -13.17 -9.37 -7.24
C ALA A 14 -12.91 -9.37 -8.77
N THR A 15 -13.96 -9.12 -9.57
CA THR A 15 -13.93 -9.04 -11.03
C THR A 15 -13.69 -7.64 -11.58
N THR A 16 -13.58 -6.61 -10.74
CA THR A 16 -13.26 -5.25 -11.18
C THR A 16 -11.87 -5.23 -11.81
N ASN A 17 -11.76 -4.71 -13.04
CA ASN A 17 -10.49 -4.64 -13.74
C ASN A 17 -9.55 -3.60 -13.12
N ASP A 18 -8.24 -3.78 -13.32
CA ASP A 18 -7.20 -2.95 -12.71
C ASP A 18 -7.31 -1.45 -13.06
N GLU A 19 -7.81 -1.14 -14.27
CA GLU A 19 -8.03 0.24 -14.73
C GLU A 19 -9.12 0.96 -13.92
N GLU A 20 -10.22 0.28 -13.60
CA GLU A 20 -11.28 0.86 -12.78
C GLU A 20 -10.83 1.07 -11.33
N ILE A 21 -10.06 0.12 -10.78
CA ILE A 21 -9.45 0.24 -9.44
C ILE A 21 -8.57 1.50 -9.37
N LYS A 22 -7.75 1.70 -10.40
CA LYS A 22 -6.85 2.86 -10.52
C LYS A 22 -7.62 4.17 -10.69
N GLN A 23 -8.67 4.20 -11.53
CA GLN A 23 -9.54 5.37 -11.69
C GLN A 23 -10.24 5.77 -10.38
N ARG A 24 -10.57 4.80 -9.52
CA ARG A 24 -11.11 5.05 -8.18
C ARG A 24 -10.06 5.53 -7.17
N GLY A 25 -8.78 5.52 -7.53
CA GLY A 25 -7.67 5.97 -6.69
C GLY A 25 -7.33 5.00 -5.57
N LEU A 26 -7.56 3.71 -5.81
CA LEU A 26 -7.30 2.64 -4.86
C LEU A 26 -5.95 2.00 -5.15
N LEU A 27 -5.33 1.43 -4.12
CA LEU A 27 -4.09 0.69 -4.28
C LEU A 27 -4.41 -0.80 -4.40
N SER A 28 -3.82 -1.47 -5.38
CA SER A 28 -3.92 -2.91 -5.62
C SER A 28 -2.56 -3.55 -5.85
N GLN A 29 -2.53 -4.88 -5.93
CA GLN A 29 -1.33 -5.62 -6.32
C GLN A 29 -0.82 -5.21 -7.71
N HIS A 30 -1.73 -4.91 -8.65
CA HIS A 30 -1.37 -4.38 -9.96
C HIS A 30 -0.70 -3.01 -9.85
N CYS A 31 -1.28 -2.08 -9.08
CA CYS A 31 -0.69 -0.76 -8.88
C CYS A 31 0.72 -0.85 -8.27
N LEU A 32 0.95 -1.75 -7.30
CA LEU A 32 2.28 -1.97 -6.74
C LEU A 32 3.30 -2.46 -7.78
N LYS A 33 2.86 -3.30 -8.72
CA LYS A 33 3.69 -3.79 -9.83
C LYS A 33 4.02 -2.68 -10.83
N GLU A 34 3.06 -1.85 -11.21
CA GLU A 34 3.28 -0.68 -12.08
C GLU A 34 4.24 0.32 -11.43
N GLU A 35 4.05 0.62 -10.15
CA GLU A 35 4.96 1.50 -9.42
C GLU A 35 6.37 0.89 -9.33
N ASN A 36 6.50 -0.43 -9.14
CA ASN A 36 7.80 -1.08 -9.18
C ASN A 36 8.51 -0.94 -10.54
N GLN A 37 7.74 -0.94 -11.65
CA GLN A 37 8.30 -0.68 -12.98
C GLN A 37 8.70 0.80 -13.14
N LYS A 38 7.88 1.73 -12.65
CA LYS A 38 8.16 3.16 -12.70
C LYS A 38 9.44 3.54 -11.97
N PHE A 39 9.70 2.94 -10.81
CA PHE A 39 10.86 3.26 -9.97
C PHE A 39 12.05 2.30 -10.19
N GLU A 40 12.01 1.46 -11.22
CA GLU A 40 13.07 0.50 -11.53
C GLU A 40 14.46 1.17 -11.56
N GLY A 41 15.44 0.53 -10.94
CA GLY A 41 16.80 1.06 -10.82
C GLY A 41 17.00 2.17 -9.79
N THR A 42 15.96 2.60 -9.06
CA THR A 42 16.05 3.63 -8.00
C THR A 42 15.87 3.06 -6.59
N GLN A 43 16.15 3.86 -5.57
CA GLN A 43 15.88 3.54 -4.16
C GLN A 43 14.37 3.52 -3.81
N GLY A 44 13.49 3.92 -4.74
CA GLY A 44 12.04 3.75 -4.61
C GLY A 44 11.57 2.28 -4.67
N ILE A 45 12.49 1.34 -4.92
CA ILE A 45 12.24 -0.11 -4.96
C ILE A 45 12.82 -0.78 -3.72
N SER A 46 12.00 -1.60 -3.07
CA SER A 46 12.39 -2.31 -1.84
C SER A 46 13.67 -3.14 -1.99
N GLN A 47 13.90 -3.77 -3.15
CA GLN A 47 15.10 -4.56 -3.41
C GLN A 47 16.38 -3.70 -3.43
N ASN A 48 16.29 -2.48 -3.96
CA ASN A 48 17.41 -1.55 -4.08
C ASN A 48 17.73 -0.85 -2.75
N ASN A 49 16.75 -0.78 -1.85
CA ASN A 49 16.77 -0.06 -0.58
C ASN A 49 17.02 -0.97 0.64
N ARG A 50 17.48 -2.21 0.40
CA ARG A 50 17.61 -3.25 1.43
C ARG A 50 18.74 -3.00 2.45
N HIS A 51 19.68 -2.11 2.14
CA HIS A 51 20.89 -1.85 2.95
C HIS A 51 20.92 -0.48 3.64
N THR A 52 19.81 0.27 3.58
CA THR A 52 19.73 1.71 3.89
C THR A 52 18.69 2.01 4.96
N ASP A 53 18.38 1.02 5.81
CA ASP A 53 17.40 1.07 6.91
C ASP A 53 15.96 1.44 6.54
N PHE A 54 15.65 1.51 5.24
CA PHE A 54 14.30 1.71 4.75
C PHE A 54 13.50 0.42 4.84
N VAL A 55 12.41 0.47 5.63
CA VAL A 55 11.47 -0.62 5.80
C VAL A 55 10.25 -0.36 4.93
N PRO A 56 9.87 -1.26 4.00
CA PRO A 56 8.65 -1.12 3.20
C PRO A 56 7.43 -0.90 4.11
N ALA A 57 6.62 0.10 3.78
CA ALA A 57 5.50 0.53 4.61
C ALA A 57 4.36 1.13 3.78
N PHE A 58 3.22 1.31 4.44
CA PHE A 58 2.04 1.97 3.92
C PHE A 58 1.61 3.07 4.87
N LYS A 59 1.15 4.19 4.31
CA LYS A 59 0.57 5.29 5.05
C LYS A 59 -0.86 5.52 4.62
N ASP A 60 -1.75 5.65 5.59
CA ASP A 60 -3.08 6.18 5.36
C ASP A 60 -3.04 7.71 5.42
N ASN A 61 -3.24 8.39 4.29
CA ASN A 61 -3.22 9.85 4.25
C ASN A 61 -4.41 10.51 4.97
N VAL A 62 -5.49 9.77 5.25
CA VAL A 62 -6.64 10.30 5.99
C VAL A 62 -6.32 10.41 7.48
N SER A 63 -5.79 9.34 8.08
CA SER A 63 -5.47 9.30 9.52
C SER A 63 -4.02 9.68 9.86
N GLY A 64 -3.11 9.64 8.88
CA GLY A 64 -1.67 9.75 9.09
C GLY A 64 -1.01 8.47 9.60
N THR A 65 -1.79 7.41 9.87
CA THR A 65 -1.28 6.14 10.42
C THR A 65 -0.35 5.47 9.43
N CYS A 66 0.81 5.01 9.91
CA CYS A 66 1.78 4.26 9.13
C CYS A 66 1.89 2.84 9.68
N VAL A 67 1.94 1.85 8.78
CA VAL A 67 2.15 0.44 9.11
C VAL A 67 3.25 -0.13 8.22
N ILE A 68 4.13 -0.95 8.78
CA ILE A 68 5.11 -1.66 7.95
C ILE A 68 4.41 -2.74 7.10
N SER A 69 4.98 -3.02 5.94
CA SER A 69 4.55 -4.11 5.08
C SER A 69 4.76 -5.45 5.80
N ARG A 70 3.74 -6.31 5.78
CA ARG A 70 3.75 -7.60 6.46
C ARG A 70 3.11 -8.66 5.59
N PHE A 71 3.59 -9.90 5.68
CA PHE A 71 2.87 -11.04 5.13
C PHE A 71 1.57 -11.30 5.90
N ALA A 72 0.71 -12.18 5.38
CA ALA A 72 -0.56 -12.55 6.01
C ALA A 72 -0.41 -13.08 7.45
N ASP A 73 0.74 -13.68 7.78
CA ASP A 73 1.06 -14.18 9.12
C ASP A 73 1.53 -13.06 10.10
N GLY A 74 1.59 -11.82 9.63
CA GLY A 74 2.03 -10.66 10.39
C GLY A 74 3.54 -10.46 10.46
N SER A 75 4.36 -11.36 9.89
CA SER A 75 5.81 -11.18 9.83
C SER A 75 6.18 -10.04 8.86
N PRO A 76 7.24 -9.25 9.13
CA PRO A 76 7.65 -8.16 8.25
C PRO A 76 8.00 -8.66 6.83
N ALA A 77 7.44 -8.02 5.81
CA ALA A 77 7.73 -8.33 4.43
C ALA A 77 8.90 -7.45 3.92
N PRO A 78 9.88 -8.04 3.22
CA PRO A 78 11.01 -7.28 2.64
C PRO A 78 10.62 -6.48 1.40
N VAL A 79 9.35 -6.57 0.98
CA VAL A 79 8.75 -5.86 -0.15
C VAL A 79 7.33 -5.43 0.22
N HIS A 80 6.75 -4.51 -0.55
CA HIS A 80 5.34 -4.14 -0.40
C HIS A 80 4.43 -5.31 -0.76
N VAL A 81 3.65 -5.77 0.21
CA VAL A 81 2.57 -6.75 0.04
C VAL A 81 1.35 -6.25 0.81
N LEU A 82 0.15 -6.52 0.29
CA LEU A 82 -1.09 -6.00 0.89
C LEU A 82 -1.66 -6.91 1.99
N ASP A 83 -1.28 -8.19 2.02
CA ASP A 83 -1.94 -9.22 2.83
C ASP A 83 -1.86 -9.01 4.34
N GLY A 84 -0.84 -8.29 4.84
CA GLY A 84 -0.69 -7.97 6.26
C GLY A 84 -1.25 -6.61 6.66
N LEU A 85 -2.03 -5.94 5.81
CA LEU A 85 -2.62 -4.64 6.12
C LEU A 85 -3.76 -4.75 7.13
N PRO A 86 -4.05 -3.67 7.89
CA PRO A 86 -5.21 -3.63 8.77
C PRO A 86 -6.50 -3.93 8.01
N ILE A 87 -7.36 -4.78 8.58
CA ILE A 87 -8.62 -5.18 7.94
C ILE A 87 -9.53 -4.00 7.60
N ALA A 88 -9.47 -2.93 8.40
CA ALA A 88 -10.21 -1.69 8.17
C ALA A 88 -9.76 -0.91 6.92
N TRP A 89 -8.62 -1.26 6.32
CA TRP A 89 -8.14 -0.65 5.08
C TRP A 89 -8.48 -1.49 3.86
N ILE A 90 -8.79 -2.78 4.03
CA ILE A 90 -9.01 -3.72 2.94
C ILE A 90 -10.43 -3.57 2.38
N THR A 91 -10.54 -3.52 1.06
CA THR A 91 -11.83 -3.36 0.34
C THR A 91 -12.17 -4.54 -0.56
N GLY A 92 -11.24 -5.47 -0.77
CA GLY A 92 -11.46 -6.65 -1.58
C GLY A 92 -10.39 -7.71 -1.41
N TYR A 93 -10.80 -8.94 -1.68
CA TYR A 93 -9.94 -10.12 -1.77
C TYR A 93 -10.09 -10.76 -3.15
N ASP A 94 -9.06 -11.48 -3.60
CA ASP A 94 -9.15 -12.32 -4.80
C ASP A 94 -9.75 -13.71 -4.49
N GLU A 95 -9.89 -14.55 -5.52
CA GLU A 95 -10.44 -15.90 -5.39
C GLU A 95 -9.58 -16.84 -4.52
N ALA A 96 -8.29 -16.54 -4.37
CA ALA A 96 -7.35 -17.28 -3.53
C ALA A 96 -7.31 -16.77 -2.08
N GLY A 97 -8.04 -15.69 -1.77
CA GLY A 97 -8.11 -15.09 -0.44
C GLY A 97 -6.99 -14.09 -0.14
N HIS A 98 -6.21 -13.66 -1.14
CA HIS A 98 -5.23 -12.58 -0.98
C HIS A 98 -5.92 -11.22 -1.08
N VAL A 99 -5.33 -10.21 -0.44
CA VAL A 99 -5.84 -8.84 -0.51
C VAL A 99 -5.64 -8.31 -1.93
N SER A 100 -6.75 -7.99 -2.60
CA SER A 100 -6.74 -7.50 -3.97
C SER A 100 -6.75 -5.97 -4.03
N THR A 101 -7.49 -5.32 -3.14
CA THR A 101 -7.63 -3.86 -3.10
C THR A 101 -7.72 -3.31 -1.68
N VAL A 102 -7.25 -2.07 -1.51
CA VAL A 102 -7.43 -1.28 -0.29
C VAL A 102 -8.09 0.06 -0.58
N ARG A 103 -8.68 0.64 0.46
CA ARG A 103 -9.39 1.91 0.39
C ARG A 103 -8.53 3.05 -0.15
N LYS A 104 -9.20 4.09 -0.64
CA LYS A 104 -8.56 5.30 -1.18
C LYS A 104 -7.72 6.00 -0.10
N GLY A 105 -6.57 6.52 -0.51
CA GLY A 105 -5.67 7.30 0.36
C GLY A 105 -4.59 6.48 1.06
N ILE A 106 -4.58 5.16 0.90
CA ILE A 106 -3.44 4.33 1.29
C ILE A 106 -2.33 4.48 0.25
N VAL A 107 -1.12 4.82 0.68
CA VAL A 107 0.05 5.07 -0.18
C VAL A 107 1.20 4.16 0.21
N ALA A 108 1.86 3.57 -0.78
CA ALA A 108 3.07 2.77 -0.59
C ALA A 108 4.31 3.67 -0.44
N GLY A 109 5.18 3.32 0.51
CA GLY A 109 6.42 4.05 0.78
C GLY A 109 7.31 3.28 1.74
N PHE A 110 8.11 3.99 2.52
CA PHE A 110 9.09 3.38 3.41
C PHE A 110 9.14 4.12 4.74
N LEU A 111 9.38 3.39 5.83
CA LEU A 111 9.78 3.98 7.10
C LEU A 111 11.30 3.96 7.22
N ARG A 112 11.88 5.09 7.62
CA ARG A 112 13.28 5.22 8.05
C ARG A 112 13.32 6.21 9.21
N ASP A 113 13.96 5.85 10.31
CA ASP A 113 14.04 6.68 11.53
C ASP A 113 12.68 7.23 12.00
N ALA A 114 11.65 6.38 11.99
CA ALA A 114 10.26 6.71 12.32
C ALA A 114 9.58 7.77 11.42
N HIS A 115 10.21 8.15 10.31
CA HIS A 115 9.63 9.02 9.29
C HIS A 115 9.19 8.20 8.08
N PHE A 116 8.03 8.56 7.54
CA PHE A 116 7.51 7.97 6.31
C PHE A 116 8.03 8.74 5.10
N TYR A 117 8.54 8.01 4.11
CA TYR A 117 9.00 8.49 2.83
C TYR A 117 8.18 7.83 1.73
N THR A 118 7.62 8.62 0.84
CA THR A 118 7.05 8.14 -0.42
C THR A 118 8.13 7.49 -1.30
N ARG A 119 7.72 6.74 -2.32
CA ARG A 119 8.67 6.14 -3.28
C ARG A 119 9.50 7.19 -4.01
N ASP A 120 8.92 8.35 -4.34
CA ASP A 120 9.64 9.49 -4.91
C ASP A 120 10.69 10.06 -3.93
N GLU A 121 10.33 10.30 -2.67
CA GLU A 121 11.27 10.78 -1.65
C GLU A 121 12.38 9.77 -1.37
N ALA A 122 12.06 8.48 -1.32
CA ALA A 122 13.04 7.41 -1.16
C ALA A 122 14.01 7.35 -2.36
N ALA A 123 13.52 7.52 -3.60
CA ALA A 123 14.35 7.55 -4.80
C ALA A 123 15.36 8.72 -4.80
N LEU A 124 15.05 9.83 -4.12
CA LEU A 124 15.90 11.01 -4.00
C LEU A 124 16.82 10.99 -2.77
N SER A 125 16.63 10.07 -1.81
CA SER A 125 17.29 10.08 -0.50
C SER A 125 18.71 9.49 -0.48
N VAL A 126 19.49 9.69 -1.55
CA VAL A 126 20.88 9.23 -1.70
C VAL A 126 21.91 10.07 -0.96
#